data_AF-A0A2K9E4Z9-F1
#
_entry.id   AF-A0A2K9E4Z9-F1
#
_cell.length_a   1.000
_cell.length_b   1.000
_cell.length_c   1.000
_cell.angle_alpha   90.00
_cell.angle_beta   90.00
_cell.angle_gamma   90.00
#
_symmetry.space_group_name_H-M   'P 1'
#
loop_
_entity.id
_entity.type
_entity.pdbx_description
1 polymer ?
#
loop_
_entity_poly.entity_id
_entity_poly.type
_entity_poly.pdbx_seq_one_letter_code
_entity_poly.pdbx_strand_id
1 'polypeptide(L)'
;MIKKFYPDLIADNVKKIDLNYLLENNIKGLILDIDNTLVPDYVEEAGDDIIKWVDKVKKMGFKVCIVSNATQKRVLKFNEKLGVDAISRASKPGKKSFLRAIKIMGIKAEETAVIGDQIFTDIYGGNKLNMFTILVKPIATKEFILVRIKRLAEKFVLAKHAKSNQKRT
;
A
#
# COMPACT_ATOMS: atom_id res chain seq x y z
N MET A 1 -20.34 7.13 -3.59
CA MET A 1 -19.76 5.76 -3.67
C MET A 1 -18.38 5.71 -4.32
N ILE A 2 -18.13 6.37 -5.46
CA ILE A 2 -16.84 6.26 -6.19
C ILE A 2 -15.62 6.76 -5.40
N LYS A 3 -15.80 7.73 -4.48
CA LYS A 3 -14.71 8.30 -3.67
C LYS A 3 -13.87 7.27 -2.91
N LYS A 4 -14.45 6.10 -2.54
CA LYS A 4 -13.69 5.04 -1.85
C LYS A 4 -12.62 4.38 -2.72
N PHE A 5 -12.64 4.62 -4.03
CA PHE A 5 -11.61 4.15 -4.97
C PHE A 5 -10.57 5.24 -5.29
N TYR A 6 -10.68 6.42 -4.70
CA TYR A 6 -9.74 7.51 -4.92
C TYR A 6 -8.65 7.43 -3.85
N PRO A 7 -7.37 7.42 -4.24
CA PRO A 7 -6.30 7.54 -3.29
C PRO A 7 -6.25 8.96 -2.72
N ASP A 8 -5.73 9.10 -1.50
CA ASP A 8 -5.45 10.41 -0.90
C ASP A 8 -4.16 11.00 -1.48
N LEU A 9 -3.18 10.15 -1.76
CA LEU A 9 -1.90 10.52 -2.38
C LEU A 9 -1.53 9.56 -3.51
N ILE A 10 -0.90 10.07 -4.56
CA ILE A 10 -0.29 9.27 -5.63
C ILE A 10 1.22 9.55 -5.64
N ALA A 11 2.04 8.50 -5.66
CA ALA A 11 3.49 8.61 -5.74
C ALA A 11 4.06 7.71 -6.84
N ASP A 12 5.25 8.06 -7.35
CA ASP A 12 5.90 7.25 -8.39
C ASP A 12 6.35 5.88 -7.86
N ASN A 13 6.85 5.84 -6.63
CA ASN A 13 7.19 4.63 -5.89
C ASN A 13 7.30 4.96 -4.40
N VAL A 14 7.43 3.93 -3.56
CA VAL A 14 7.47 4.10 -2.10
C VAL A 14 8.57 5.04 -1.60
N LYS A 15 9.73 5.07 -2.29
CA LYS A 15 10.88 5.92 -1.91
C LYS A 15 10.64 7.40 -2.20
N LYS A 16 9.62 7.73 -3.02
CA LYS A 16 9.22 9.10 -3.35
C LYS A 16 8.10 9.64 -2.46
N ILE A 17 7.64 8.86 -1.49
CA ILE A 17 6.67 9.32 -0.49
C ILE A 17 7.38 10.24 0.50
N ASP A 18 6.81 11.43 0.72
CA ASP A 18 7.27 12.33 1.76
C ASP A 18 6.80 11.81 3.13
N LEU A 19 7.73 11.23 3.89
CA LEU A 19 7.46 10.69 5.21
C LEU A 19 7.20 11.77 6.26
N ASN A 20 7.73 12.99 6.08
CA ASN A 20 7.46 14.10 7.00
C ASN A 20 6.01 14.57 6.85
N TYR A 21 5.53 14.68 5.62
CA TYR A 21 4.12 14.96 5.35
C TYR A 21 3.18 13.96 6.06
N LEU A 22 3.54 12.67 6.09
CA LEU A 22 2.75 11.66 6.81
C LEU A 22 2.75 11.91 8.33
N LEU A 23 3.89 12.25 8.92
CA LEU A 23 3.98 12.59 10.35
C LEU A 23 3.14 13.83 10.70
N GLU A 24 3.22 14.87 9.87
CA GLU A 24 2.44 16.10 10.02
C GLU A 24 0.93 15.85 9.95
N ASN A 25 0.52 14.81 9.20
CA ASN A 25 -0.87 14.35 9.12
C ASN A 25 -1.22 13.26 10.16
N ASN A 26 -0.44 13.15 11.24
CA ASN A 26 -0.65 12.23 12.37
C ASN A 26 -0.70 10.73 11.97
N ILE A 27 -0.03 10.37 10.87
CA ILE A 27 0.17 8.97 10.51
C ILE A 27 1.33 8.41 11.35
N LYS A 28 1.06 7.28 12.01
CA LYS A 28 1.97 6.59 12.93
C LYS A 28 2.37 5.20 12.45
N GLY A 29 1.65 4.64 11.47
CA GLY A 29 2.01 3.35 10.90
C GLY A 29 1.67 3.19 9.44
N LEU A 30 2.43 2.31 8.78
CA LEU A 30 2.32 2.01 7.37
C LEU A 30 1.94 0.54 7.18
N ILE A 31 0.86 0.32 6.44
CA ILE A 31 0.53 -0.99 5.86
C ILE A 31 1.09 -1.03 4.45
N LEU A 32 1.97 -2.00 4.18
CA LEU A 32 2.66 -2.13 2.90
C LEU A 32 2.17 -3.36 2.14
N ASP A 33 1.79 -3.19 0.88
CA ASP A 33 1.73 -4.29 -0.07
C ASP A 33 3.13 -4.70 -0.55
N ILE A 34 3.27 -5.88 -1.17
CA ILE A 34 4.55 -6.37 -1.70
C ILE A 34 4.59 -6.24 -3.22
N ASP A 35 3.76 -7.04 -3.90
CA ASP A 35 3.90 -7.35 -5.31
C ASP A 35 3.47 -6.14 -6.15
N ASN A 36 4.37 -5.65 -7.01
CA ASN A 36 4.24 -4.40 -7.76
C ASN A 36 4.17 -3.12 -6.92
N THR A 37 4.35 -3.21 -5.60
CA THR A 37 4.42 -2.07 -4.68
C THR A 37 5.85 -1.82 -4.19
N LEU A 38 6.42 -2.79 -3.49
CA LEU A 38 7.81 -2.75 -2.99
C LEU A 38 8.78 -3.42 -3.96
N VAL A 39 8.30 -4.39 -4.74
CA VAL A 39 9.11 -5.23 -5.59
C VAL A 39 8.27 -5.76 -6.77
N PRO A 40 8.84 -6.04 -7.94
CA PRO A 40 8.13 -6.82 -8.96
C PRO A 40 7.66 -8.17 -8.40
N ASP A 41 6.52 -8.66 -8.87
CA ASP A 41 5.92 -9.93 -8.43
C ASP A 41 6.80 -11.17 -8.66
N TYR A 42 7.71 -11.11 -9.62
CA TYR A 42 8.67 -12.18 -9.95
C TYR A 42 9.98 -12.14 -9.14
N VAL A 43 10.21 -11.12 -8.30
CA VAL A 43 11.43 -11.02 -7.47
C VAL A 43 11.09 -11.39 -6.03
N GLU A 44 11.73 -12.46 -5.54
CA GLU A 44 11.38 -13.08 -4.25
C GLU A 44 11.86 -12.30 -3.01
N GLU A 45 13.00 -11.61 -3.11
CA GLU A 45 13.65 -10.92 -1.98
C GLU A 45 13.53 -9.41 -2.06
N ALA A 46 13.58 -8.75 -0.90
CA ALA A 46 13.71 -7.30 -0.84
C ALA A 46 15.12 -6.87 -1.31
N GLY A 47 15.17 -5.91 -2.24
CA GLY A 47 16.42 -5.25 -2.63
C GLY A 47 16.94 -4.33 -1.53
N ASP A 48 18.25 -4.04 -1.57
CA ASP A 48 18.93 -3.19 -0.58
C ASP A 48 18.31 -1.80 -0.45
N ASP A 49 17.78 -1.25 -1.54
CA ASP A 49 17.12 0.04 -1.55
C ASP A 49 15.79 0.03 -0.77
N ILE A 50 15.02 -1.05 -0.86
CA ILE A 50 13.79 -1.25 -0.08
C ILE A 50 14.12 -1.52 1.39
N ILE A 51 15.14 -2.33 1.68
CA ILE A 51 15.59 -2.58 3.06
C ILE A 51 15.97 -1.25 3.73
N LYS A 52 16.82 -0.45 3.07
CA LYS A 52 17.23 0.88 3.57
C LYS A 52 16.04 1.83 3.75
N TRP A 53 15.06 1.78 2.84
CA TRP A 53 13.86 2.61 2.95
C TRP A 53 12.98 2.19 4.13
N VAL A 54 12.73 0.90 4.32
CA VAL A 54 11.96 0.38 5.47
C VAL A 54 12.68 0.69 6.79
N ASP A 55 14.01 0.57 6.83
CA ASP A 55 14.80 0.96 8.01
C ASP A 55 14.69 2.46 8.31
N LYS A 56 14.72 3.32 7.28
CA LYS A 56 14.48 4.75 7.44
C LYS A 56 13.09 5.02 8.03
N VAL A 57 12.06 4.38 7.48
CA VAL A 57 10.67 4.48 7.97
C VAL A 57 10.60 4.11 9.45
N LYS A 58 11.19 2.97 9.85
CA LYS A 58 11.21 2.53 11.26
C LYS A 58 11.96 3.51 12.16
N LYS A 59 13.11 4.04 11.72
CA LYS A 59 13.90 5.04 12.45
C LYS A 59 13.17 6.37 12.66
N MET A 60 12.24 6.70 11.76
CA MET A 60 11.36 7.86 11.91
C MET A 60 10.18 7.61 12.87
N GLY A 61 10.09 6.41 13.48
CA GLY A 61 9.08 6.06 14.47
C GLY A 61 7.81 5.45 13.91
N PHE A 62 7.72 5.20 12.60
CA PHE A 62 6.58 4.51 12.02
C PHE A 62 6.57 3.03 12.41
N LYS A 63 5.39 2.53 12.77
CA LYS A 63 5.13 1.10 12.83
C LYS A 63 4.87 0.57 11.43
N VAL A 64 5.38 -0.61 11.09
CA VAL A 64 5.28 -1.15 9.74
C VAL A 64 4.70 -2.55 9.77
N CYS A 65 3.69 -2.80 8.95
CA CYS A 65 3.12 -4.13 8.76
C CYS A 65 2.92 -4.42 7.28
N ILE A 66 3.44 -5.54 6.80
CA ILE A 66 3.18 -6.04 5.46
C ILE A 66 1.80 -6.70 5.44
N VAL A 67 0.97 -6.35 4.47
CA VAL A 67 -0.33 -6.99 4.23
C VAL A 67 -0.44 -7.34 2.75
N SER A 68 -0.26 -8.62 2.43
CA SER A 68 -0.24 -9.11 1.04
C SER A 68 -1.24 -10.25 0.81
N ASN A 69 -1.82 -10.27 -0.39
CA ASN A 69 -2.64 -11.39 -0.86
C ASN A 69 -1.81 -12.63 -1.24
N ALA A 70 -0.48 -12.50 -1.29
CA ALA A 70 0.43 -13.59 -1.62
C ALA A 70 0.45 -14.71 -0.58
N THR A 71 1.08 -15.82 -0.95
CA THR A 71 1.26 -16.98 -0.08
C THR A 71 2.17 -16.65 1.11
N GLN A 72 2.02 -17.41 2.19
CA GLN A 72 2.89 -17.27 3.37
C GLN A 72 4.37 -17.44 3.00
N LYS A 73 4.71 -18.42 2.14
CA LYS A 73 6.08 -18.63 1.66
C LYS A 73 6.66 -17.36 1.02
N ARG A 74 5.90 -16.74 0.11
CA ARG A 74 6.30 -15.50 -0.58
C ARG A 74 6.50 -14.35 0.40
N VAL A 75 5.55 -14.14 1.32
CA VAL A 75 5.60 -13.05 2.30
C VAL A 75 6.76 -13.22 3.26
N LEU A 76 6.96 -14.43 3.81
CA LEU A 76 8.06 -14.71 4.73
C LEU A 76 9.42 -14.53 4.04
N LYS A 77 9.56 -15.04 2.81
CA LYS A 77 10.81 -14.91 2.06
C LYS A 77 11.16 -13.45 1.78
N PHE A 78 10.18 -12.64 1.36
CA PHE A 78 10.39 -11.21 1.14
C PHE A 78 10.73 -10.45 2.43
N ASN A 79 10.10 -10.83 3.54
CA ASN A 79 10.24 -10.17 4.84
C ASN A 79 11.51 -10.58 5.62
N GLU A 80 12.25 -11.59 5.16
CA GLU A 80 13.41 -12.17 5.84
C GLU A 80 14.45 -11.11 6.28
N LYS A 81 14.72 -10.14 5.40
CA LYS A 81 15.67 -9.04 5.66
C LYS A 81 15.02 -7.78 6.23
N LEU A 82 13.70 -7.63 6.10
CA LEU A 82 12.99 -6.43 6.58
C LEU A 82 12.64 -6.53 8.07
N GLY A 83 12.32 -7.73 8.55
CA GLY A 83 12.02 -7.99 9.96
C GLY A 83 10.87 -7.12 10.49
N VAL A 84 9.80 -6.96 9.70
CA VAL A 84 8.58 -6.25 10.12
C VAL A 84 7.44 -7.25 10.33
N ASP A 85 6.35 -6.81 10.96
CA ASP A 85 5.15 -7.62 11.08
C ASP A 85 4.57 -7.93 9.70
N ALA A 86 4.00 -9.12 9.51
CA ALA A 86 3.48 -9.51 8.20
C ALA A 86 2.20 -10.36 8.29
N ILE A 87 1.27 -10.10 7.37
CA ILE A 87 0.03 -10.85 7.17
C ILE A 87 -0.02 -11.29 5.70
N SER A 88 0.11 -12.60 5.49
CA SER A 88 -0.07 -13.25 4.19
C SER A 88 -1.52 -13.66 3.94
N ARG A 89 -1.88 -14.01 2.70
CA ARG A 89 -3.23 -14.43 2.29
C ARG A 89 -4.29 -13.44 2.79
N ALA A 90 -4.02 -12.15 2.67
CA ALA A 90 -4.77 -11.10 3.32
C ALA A 90 -6.23 -10.94 2.82
N SER A 91 -6.58 -11.54 1.69
CA SER A 91 -7.90 -11.43 1.05
C SER A 91 -8.38 -9.98 0.89
N LYS A 92 -7.44 -9.04 0.62
CA LYS A 92 -7.75 -7.66 0.24
C LYS A 92 -8.69 -7.66 -0.98
N PRO A 93 -9.73 -6.80 -1.00
CA PRO A 93 -9.92 -5.63 -0.14
C PRO A 93 -10.63 -5.93 1.20
N GLY A 94 -10.79 -7.18 1.62
CA GLY A 94 -11.47 -7.53 2.88
C GLY A 94 -10.89 -6.82 4.10
N LYS A 95 -11.75 -6.36 5.02
CA LYS A 95 -11.34 -5.55 6.19
C LYS A 95 -10.47 -6.30 7.21
N LYS A 96 -10.61 -7.63 7.28
CA LYS A 96 -10.04 -8.46 8.36
C LYS A 96 -8.54 -8.26 8.54
N SER A 97 -7.78 -8.26 7.43
CA SER A 97 -6.32 -8.18 7.49
C SER A 97 -5.83 -6.78 7.84
N PHE A 98 -6.48 -5.73 7.34
CA PHE A 98 -6.19 -4.36 7.73
C PHE A 98 -6.45 -4.12 9.22
N LEU A 99 -7.57 -4.61 9.74
CA LEU A 99 -7.91 -4.53 11.17
C LEU A 99 -6.90 -5.31 12.04
N ARG A 100 -6.44 -6.47 11.55
CA ARG A 100 -5.40 -7.24 12.22
C ARG A 100 -4.06 -6.49 12.23
N ALA A 101 -3.69 -5.84 11.13
CA ALA A 101 -2.46 -5.07 11.04
C ALA A 101 -2.44 -3.90 12.05
N ILE A 102 -3.50 -3.10 12.13
CA ILE A 102 -3.57 -2.00 13.11
C ILE A 102 -3.62 -2.51 14.56
N LYS A 103 -4.19 -3.70 14.80
CA LYS A 103 -4.15 -4.35 16.12
C LYS A 103 -2.72 -4.76 16.51
N ILE A 104 -1.96 -5.34 15.58
CA ILE A 104 -0.55 -5.70 15.79
C ILE A 104 0.28 -4.43 16.04
N MET A 105 0.07 -3.40 15.23
CA MET A 105 0.74 -2.12 15.41
C MET A 105 0.22 -1.34 16.64
N GLY A 106 -0.92 -1.68 17.23
CA GLY A 106 -1.48 -0.95 18.38
C GLY A 106 -1.75 0.52 18.08
N ILE A 107 -2.30 0.83 16.91
CA ILE A 107 -2.67 2.19 16.47
C ILE A 107 -4.08 2.20 15.87
N LYS A 108 -4.65 3.38 15.65
CA LYS A 108 -5.97 3.53 15.04
C LYS A 108 -5.89 3.51 13.51
N ALA A 109 -7.03 3.26 12.86
CA ALA A 109 -7.10 3.23 11.40
C ALA A 109 -6.77 4.62 10.80
N GLU A 110 -7.23 5.69 11.43
CA GLU A 110 -7.00 7.08 11.02
C GLU A 110 -5.52 7.51 11.18
N GLU A 111 -4.75 6.78 11.99
CA GLU A 111 -3.31 6.97 12.19
C GLU A 111 -2.48 6.06 11.27
N THR A 112 -3.11 5.41 10.30
CA THR A 112 -2.48 4.41 9.44
C THR A 112 -2.57 4.82 7.96
N ALA A 113 -1.46 4.70 7.24
CA ALA A 113 -1.44 4.79 5.79
C ALA A 113 -1.32 3.40 5.14
N VAL A 114 -2.13 3.13 4.13
CA VAL A 114 -2.03 1.95 3.26
C VAL A 114 -1.30 2.34 1.99
N ILE A 115 -0.23 1.64 1.66
CA ILE A 115 0.60 1.88 0.48
C ILE A 115 0.54 0.65 -0.42
N GLY A 116 0.03 0.83 -1.63
CA GLY A 116 -0.13 -0.25 -2.61
C GLY A 116 -0.30 0.27 -4.02
N ASP A 117 -0.26 -0.63 -4.99
CA ASP A 117 -0.31 -0.30 -6.41
C ASP A 117 -1.70 -0.52 -7.05
N GLN A 118 -2.63 -1.14 -6.34
CA GLN A 118 -3.96 -1.49 -6.85
C GLN A 118 -5.08 -0.72 -6.15
N ILE A 119 -5.95 -0.10 -6.96
CA ILE A 119 -7.08 0.68 -6.46
C ILE A 119 -8.15 -0.22 -5.84
N PHE A 120 -8.44 -1.35 -6.49
CA PHE A 120 -9.55 -2.21 -6.08
C PHE A 120 -9.23 -3.10 -4.86
N THR A 121 -7.96 -3.16 -4.46
CA THR A 121 -7.49 -3.90 -3.28
C THR A 121 -7.06 -2.94 -2.19
N ASP A 122 -5.99 -2.20 -2.39
CA ASP A 122 -5.28 -1.48 -1.35
C ASP A 122 -6.00 -0.18 -1.01
N ILE A 123 -6.26 0.65 -2.04
CA ILE A 123 -6.95 1.93 -1.87
C ILE A 123 -8.38 1.71 -1.38
N TYR A 124 -9.14 0.84 -2.06
CA TYR A 124 -10.49 0.52 -1.63
C TYR A 124 -10.52 -0.16 -0.24
N GLY A 125 -9.51 -0.97 0.07
CA GLY A 125 -9.36 -1.62 1.38
C GLY A 125 -9.18 -0.62 2.51
N GLY A 126 -8.19 0.26 2.38
CA GLY A 126 -7.88 1.31 3.36
C GLY A 126 -9.03 2.32 3.53
N ASN A 127 -9.58 2.80 2.41
CA ASN A 127 -10.68 3.77 2.42
C ASN A 127 -11.98 3.23 3.07
N LYS A 128 -12.18 1.91 3.10
CA LYS A 128 -13.32 1.31 3.83
C LYS A 128 -13.19 1.40 5.34
N LEU A 129 -12.00 1.71 5.84
CA LEU A 129 -11.64 1.82 7.24
C LEU A 129 -11.16 3.24 7.59
N ASN A 130 -11.31 4.22 6.68
CA ASN A 130 -10.86 5.60 6.84
C ASN A 130 -9.34 5.72 7.10
N MET A 131 -8.55 4.78 6.58
CA MET A 131 -7.09 4.89 6.56
C MET A 131 -6.68 5.87 5.46
N PHE A 132 -5.54 6.53 5.64
CA PHE A 132 -4.90 7.29 4.56
C PHE A 132 -4.42 6.31 3.48
N THR A 133 -4.58 6.64 2.20
CA THR A 133 -4.25 5.72 1.11
C THR A 133 -3.30 6.35 0.10
N ILE A 134 -2.23 5.61 -0.19
CA ILE A 134 -1.17 6.04 -1.12
C ILE A 134 -1.10 5.03 -2.26
N LEU A 135 -1.45 5.47 -3.46
CA LEU A 135 -1.32 4.68 -4.67
C LEU A 135 0.07 4.90 -5.26
N VAL A 136 0.83 3.82 -5.44
CA VAL A 136 2.10 3.85 -6.18
C VAL A 136 1.94 3.32 -7.60
N LYS A 137 2.84 3.71 -8.51
CA LYS A 137 2.87 3.12 -9.85
C LYS A 137 3.35 1.66 -9.77
N PRO A 138 2.70 0.72 -10.49
CA PRO A 138 3.12 -0.66 -10.51
C PRO A 138 4.53 -0.80 -11.11
N ILE A 139 5.36 -1.64 -10.50
CA ILE A 139 6.76 -1.82 -10.90
C ILE A 139 6.88 -2.71 -12.15
N ALA A 140 6.19 -3.85 -12.20
CA ALA A 140 6.29 -4.75 -13.34
C ALA A 140 5.49 -4.27 -14.56
N THR A 141 6.04 -4.53 -15.75
CA THR A 141 5.38 -4.25 -17.04
C THR A 141 4.56 -5.43 -17.56
N LYS A 142 4.80 -6.64 -17.04
CA LYS A 142 4.08 -7.87 -17.40
C LYS A 142 3.27 -8.34 -16.21
N GLU A 143 1.95 -8.40 -16.38
CA GLU A 143 1.00 -8.86 -15.36
C GLU A 143 0.04 -9.88 -15.97
N PHE A 144 -0.57 -10.71 -15.13
CA PHE A 144 -1.64 -11.61 -15.54
C PHE A 144 -2.81 -10.85 -16.19
N ILE A 145 -3.48 -11.48 -17.16
CA ILE A 145 -4.59 -10.88 -17.93
C ILE A 145 -5.67 -10.28 -17.03
N LEU A 146 -6.03 -10.98 -15.95
CA LEU A 146 -7.05 -10.50 -15.01
C LEU A 146 -6.63 -9.18 -14.32
N VAL A 147 -5.33 -9.02 -14.01
CA VAL A 147 -4.79 -7.79 -13.45
C VAL A 147 -4.83 -6.68 -14.50
N ARG A 148 -4.44 -6.97 -15.75
CA ARG A 148 -4.51 -5.99 -16.86
C ARG A 148 -5.93 -5.47 -17.10
N ILE A 149 -6.95 -6.32 -17.00
CA ILE A 149 -8.36 -5.92 -17.10
C ILE A 149 -8.73 -4.97 -15.96
N LYS A 150 -8.32 -5.27 -14.73
CA LYS A 150 -8.50 -4.36 -13.59
C LYS A 150 -7.83 -3.02 -13.85
N ARG A 151 -6.58 -2.99 -14.34
CA ARG A 151 -5.85 -1.75 -14.68
C ARG A 151 -6.64 -0.84 -15.63
N LEU A 152 -7.35 -1.41 -16.61
CA LEU A 152 -8.19 -0.61 -17.51
C LEU A 152 -9.30 0.10 -16.74
N ALA A 153 -10.01 -0.62 -15.85
CA ALA A 153 -11.01 -0.02 -14.98
C ALA A 153 -10.40 1.03 -14.03
N GLU A 154 -9.21 0.78 -13.48
CA GLU A 154 -8.46 1.73 -12.63
C GLU A 154 -8.15 3.04 -13.35
N LYS A 155 -7.76 2.99 -14.64
CA LYS A 155 -7.52 4.20 -15.45
C LYS A 155 -8.75 5.09 -15.54
N PHE A 156 -9.95 4.50 -15.68
CA PHE A 156 -11.19 5.28 -15.67
C PHE A 156 -11.47 5.92 -14.30
N VAL A 157 -11.17 5.22 -13.20
CA VAL A 157 -11.29 5.75 -11.85
C VAL A 157 -10.34 6.95 -11.67
N LEU A 158 -9.07 6.81 -12.06
CA LEU A 158 -8.07 7.89 -11.95
C LEU A 158 -8.42 9.10 -12.83
N ALA A 159 -8.90 8.88 -14.06
CA ALA A 159 -9.34 9.97 -14.93
C ALA A 159 -10.51 10.76 -14.31
N LYS A 160 -11.46 10.08 -13.65
CA LYS A 160 -12.55 10.73 -12.91
C LYS A 160 -12.04 11.44 -11.65
N HIS A 161 -11.07 10.87 -10.95
CA HIS A 161 -10.46 11.48 -9.78
C HIS A 161 -9.76 12.81 -10.13
N ALA A 162 -8.91 12.82 -11.16
CA ALA A 162 -8.20 14.02 -11.62
C ALA A 162 -9.16 15.17 -11.98
N LYS A 163 -10.23 14.86 -12.74
CA LYS A 163 -11.29 15.83 -13.06
C LYS A 163 -12.01 16.36 -11.83
N SER A 164 -12.15 15.57 -10.77
CA SER A 164 -12.82 16.01 -9.54
C SER A 164 -11.96 16.94 -8.69
N ASN A 165 -10.63 16.79 -8.72
CA ASN A 165 -9.70 17.69 -8.04
C ASN A 165 -9.56 19.02 -8.78
N GLN A 166 -9.53 19.02 -10.11
CA GLN A 166 -9.51 20.26 -10.93
C GLN A 166 -10.75 21.15 -10.76
N LYS A 167 -11.90 20.59 -10.35
CA LYS A 167 -13.12 21.37 -10.07
C LYS A 167 -13.16 21.99 -8.67
N ARG A 168 -12.19 21.66 -7.80
CA ARG A 168 -12.09 22.11 -6.41
C ARG A 168 -11.04 23.21 -6.20
N THR A 169 -10.16 23.38 -7.18
CA THR A 169 -9.24 24.52 -7.37
C THR A 169 -9.87 25.53 -8.31
#